data_AF-A0A410G0T6-F1
#
_entry.id   AF-A0A410G0T6-F1
#
_cell.length_a   1.000
_cell.length_b   1.000
_cell.length_c   1.000
_cell.angle_alpha   90.00
_cell.angle_beta   90.00
_cell.angle_gamma   90.00
#
_symmetry.space_group_name_H-M   'P 1'
#
loop_
_entity.id
_entity.type
_entity.pdbx_description
1 polymer ?
#
loop_
_entity_poly.entity_id
_entity_poly.type
_entity_poly.pdbx_seq_one_letter_code
_entity_poly.pdbx_strand_id
1 'polypeptide(L)' 'MAVFEIKTKIPMTVKGEFVDKGLSVQVSTMCSNPFDEVEKIHKAFMRVHGLDLKSEGYLSMGYMEYRTV' A
#
# COMPACT_ATOMS: atom_id res chain seq x y z
N MET A 1 -4.16 -12.29 -14.62
CA MET A 1 -4.34 -11.42 -13.42
C MET A 1 -2.96 -11.22 -12.83
N ALA A 2 -2.47 -9.99 -12.80
CA ALA A 2 -1.14 -9.71 -12.27
C ALA A 2 -1.23 -9.57 -10.74
N VAL A 3 -0.24 -10.12 -10.04
CA VAL A 3 -0.09 -9.94 -8.60
C VAL A 3 1.03 -8.93 -8.39
N PHE A 4 0.73 -7.90 -7.60
CA PHE A 4 1.70 -6.89 -7.22
C PHE A 4 1.93 -6.97 -5.73
N GLU A 5 3.20 -6.98 -5.33
CA GLU A 5 3.60 -6.69 -3.97
C GLU A 5 3.79 -5.19 -3.83
N ILE A 6 3.07 -4.59 -2.88
CA ILE A 6 3.14 -3.16 -2.58
C ILE A 6 3.75 -3.00 -1.20
N LYS A 7 4.79 -2.17 -1.10
CA LYS A 7 5.61 -2.02 0.09
C LYS A 7 5.73 -0.57 0.52
N THR A 8 5.80 -0.31 1.83
CA THR A 8 6.12 1.00 2.38
C THR A 8 7.60 1.32 2.15
N LYS A 9 7.86 2.40 1.42
CA LYS A 9 9.21 2.82 1.00
C LYS A 9 9.89 3.68 2.06
N ILE A 10 9.13 4.59 2.67
CA ILE A 10 9.61 5.54 3.68
C ILE A 10 8.79 5.42 4.96
N PRO A 11 9.40 5.72 6.12
CA PRO A 11 8.66 5.76 7.37
C PRO A 11 7.63 6.89 7.36
N MET A 12 6.47 6.64 7.97
CA MET A 12 5.34 7.57 8.01
C MET A 12 4.54 7.37 9.30
N THR A 13 3.76 8.37 9.70
CA THR A 13 2.93 8.29 10.90
C THR A 13 1.47 8.22 10.48
N VAL A 14 0.79 7.12 10.81
CA VAL A 14 -0.61 6.86 10.43
C VAL A 14 -1.44 6.86 11.70
N LYS A 15 -2.39 7.80 11.85
CA LYS A 15 -3.23 7.90 13.07
C LYS A 15 -2.44 7.93 14.40
N GLY A 16 -1.22 8.46 14.38
CA GLY A 16 -0.34 8.50 15.55
C GLY A 16 0.52 7.24 15.76
N GLU A 17 0.32 6.19 14.96
CA GLU A 17 1.21 5.02 14.93
C GLU A 17 2.37 5.24 13.96
N PHE A 18 3.58 4.97 14.44
CA PHE A 18 4.77 5.02 13.60
C PHE A 18 4.86 3.76 12.74
N VAL A 19 4.82 3.95 11.43
CA VAL A 19 4.98 2.89 10.44
C VAL A 19 6.39 2.99 9.87
N ASP A 20 7.23 1.99 10.16
CA ASP A 20 8.54 1.89 9.55
C ASP A 20 8.46 1.40 8.09
N LYS A 21 9.57 1.55 7.37
CA LYS A 21 9.71 1.00 6.01
C LYS A 21 9.63 -0.53 6.04
N GLY A 22 9.06 -1.08 4.98
CA GLY A 22 9.15 -2.51 4.69
C GLY A 22 7.88 -3.32 4.93
N LEU A 23 6.79 -2.73 5.43
CA LEU A 23 5.48 -3.39 5.44
C LEU A 23 5.03 -3.61 4.00
N SER A 24 4.64 -4.83 3.68
CA SER A 24 4.12 -5.16 2.35
C SER A 24 2.74 -5.81 2.42
N VAL A 25 2.01 -5.68 1.32
CA VAL A 25 0.78 -6.41 1.02
C VAL A 25 0.81 -6.87 -0.42
N GLN A 26 0.11 -7.96 -0.72
CA GLN A 26 -0.08 -8.42 -2.10
C GLN A 26 -1.48 -8.07 -2.57
N VAL A 27 -1.55 -7.48 -3.77
CA VAL A 27 -2.80 -7.10 -4.42
C VAL A 27 -2.81 -7.66 -5.82
N SER A 28 -3.86 -8.41 -6.14
CA SER A 28 -4.10 -8.86 -7.51
C SER A 28 -4.95 -7.84 -8.25
N THR A 29 -4.57 -7.47 -9.46
CA THR A 29 -5.35 -6.55 -10.30
C THR A 29 -5.37 -6.99 -11.76
N MET A 30 -6.37 -6.50 -12.49
CA MET A 30 -6.44 -6.59 -13.95
C MET A 30 -5.77 -5.39 -14.62
N CYS A 31 -5.45 -4.34 -13.86
CA CYS A 31 -4.76 -3.15 -14.35
C CYS A 31 -3.25 -3.37 -14.45
N SER A 32 -2.60 -2.67 -15.37
CA SER A 32 -1.14 -2.67 -15.48
C SER A 32 -0.46 -1.92 -14.34
N ASN A 33 -1.15 -0.93 -13.75
CA ASN A 33 -0.68 -0.16 -12.61
C ASN A 33 -1.54 -0.49 -11.37
N PRO A 34 -0.97 -1.01 -10.27
CA PRO A 34 -1.73 -1.34 -9.08
C PRO A 34 -2.35 -0.10 -8.40
N PHE A 35 -1.79 1.09 -8.61
CA PHE A 35 -2.35 2.33 -8.08
C PHE A 35 -3.60 2.81 -8.83
N ASP A 36 -4.00 2.18 -9.94
CA ASP A 36 -5.31 2.48 -10.54
C ASP A 36 -6.44 1.90 -9.67
N GLU A 37 -6.14 0.92 -8.81
CA GLU A 37 -7.05 0.35 -7.81
C GLU A 37 -6.62 0.72 -6.37
N VAL A 38 -6.40 2.02 -6.09
CA VAL A 38 -5.96 2.52 -4.76
C VAL A 38 -6.78 1.98 -3.59
N GLU A 39 -8.10 1.84 -3.77
CA GLU A 39 -8.98 1.32 -2.72
C GLU A 39 -8.65 -0.12 -2.31
N LYS A 40 -8.17 -0.92 -3.25
CA LYS A 40 -7.80 -2.32 -3.03
C LYS A 40 -6.53 -2.42 -2.20
N ILE A 41 -5.56 -1.55 -2.50
CA ILE A 41 -4.34 -1.37 -1.72
C ILE A 41 -4.69 -0.98 -0.29
N HIS A 42 -5.53 0.06 -0.13
CA HIS A 42 -5.98 0.53 1.16
C HIS A 42 -6.66 -0.57 1.99
N LYS A 43 -7.63 -1.28 1.39
CA LYS A 43 -8.31 -2.40 2.04
C LYS A 43 -7.36 -3.53 2.43
N ALA A 44 -6.33 -3.80 1.62
CA ALA A 44 -5.32 -4.80 1.94
C ALA A 44 -4.46 -4.37 3.15
N PHE A 45 -3.97 -3.13 3.17
CA PHE A 45 -3.21 -2.61 4.32
C PHE A 45 -4.05 -2.53 5.60
N MET A 46 -5.31 -2.11 5.52
CA MET A 46 -6.21 -2.15 6.66
C MET A 46 -6.46 -3.58 7.16
N ARG A 47 -6.62 -4.56 6.25
CA ARG A 47 -6.89 -5.95 6.63
C ARG A 47 -5.69 -6.63 7.27
N VAL A 48 -4.49 -6.42 6.72
CA VAL A 48 -3.27 -7.11 7.16
C VAL A 48 -2.62 -6.41 8.34
N HIS A 49 -2.55 -5.07 8.29
CA HIS A 49 -1.76 -4.26 9.22
C HIS A 49 -2.61 -3.29 10.05
N GLY A 50 -3.92 -3.15 9.80
CA GLY A 50 -4.77 -2.18 10.51
C GLY A 50 -4.54 -0.72 10.11
N LEU A 51 -3.72 -0.45 9.08
CA LEU A 51 -3.27 0.89 8.74
C LEU A 51 -4.21 1.61 7.77
N ASP A 52 -4.66 2.81 8.16
CA ASP A 52 -5.46 3.69 7.32
C ASP A 52 -4.59 4.66 6.51
N LEU A 53 -4.06 4.15 5.40
CA LEU A 53 -3.16 4.90 4.52
C LEU A 53 -3.89 5.89 3.58
N LYS A 54 -5.22 5.77 3.46
CA LYS A 54 -6.02 6.62 2.56
C LYS A 54 -6.33 7.96 3.20
N SER A 55 -6.75 7.95 4.47
CA SER A 55 -7.09 9.16 5.22
C SER A 55 -5.88 10.11 5.36
N GLU A 56 -4.68 9.56 5.43
CA GLU A 56 -3.43 10.32 5.60
C GLU A 56 -2.75 10.72 4.27
N GLY A 57 -3.28 10.28 3.13
CA GLY A 57 -2.72 10.63 1.82
C GLY A 57 -1.43 9.91 1.42
N TYR A 58 -1.09 8.79 2.07
CA TYR A 58 0.15 8.04 1.81
C TYR A 58 0.05 7.01 0.68
N LEU A 59 -1.11 6.87 0.03
CA LEU A 59 -1.30 5.98 -1.11
C LEU A 59 -0.78 6.60 -2.41
N SER A 60 0.54 6.78 -2.50
CA SER A 60 1.20 7.29 -3.70
C SER A 60 2.60 6.68 -3.88
N MET A 61 3.14 6.79 -5.09
CA MET A 61 4.50 6.35 -5.44
C MET A 61 5.61 7.07 -4.66
N GLY A 62 5.29 8.16 -3.96
CA GLY A 62 6.23 8.82 -3.05
C GLY A 62 6.48 8.01 -1.78
N TYR A 63 5.43 7.38 -1.24
CA TYR A 63 5.47 6.64 0.03
C TYR A 63 5.53 5.12 -0.16
N MET A 64 5.10 4.65 -1.32
CA MET A 64 4.98 3.23 -1.64
C MET A 64 5.77 2.86 -2.88
N GLU A 65 6.34 1.66 -2.86
CA GLU A 65 6.91 0.99 -4.02
C GLU A 65 6.11 -0.26 -4.35
N TYR A 66 6.13 -0.69 -5.61
CA TYR A 66 5.50 -1.95 -6.01
C TYR A 66 6.39 -2.74 -6.96
N ARG A 67 6.21 -4.05 -6.96
CA ARG A 67 6.80 -4.97 -7.94
C ARG A 67 5.81 -6.07 -8.31
N THR A 68 5.90 -6.54 -9.54
CA THR A 68 5.13 -7.72 -10.00
C THR A 68 5.73 -8.99 -9.40
N VAL A 69 4.88 -9.92 -8.97
CA VAL A 69 5.25 -11.22 -8.37
C VAL A 69 4.70 -12.36 -9.19
#